data_AF-A0A0P9GFQ8-F1
#
_entry.id   AF-A0A0P9GFQ8-F1
#
_cell.length_a   1.000
_cell.length_b   1.000
_cell.length_c   1.000
_cell.angle_alpha   90.00
_cell.angle_beta   90.00
_cell.angle_gamma   90.00
#
_symmetry.space_group_name_H-M   'P 1'
#
loop_
_entity.id
_entity.type
_entity.pdbx_description
1 polymer ?
#
loop_
_entity_poly.entity_id
_entity_poly.type
_entity_poly.pdbx_seq_one_letter_code
_entity_poly.pdbx_strand_id
1 'polypeptide(L)'
;MASTSGLSRRRAVPSASSPPASGTSHLSTSQGHARPASPAALPTAQPGHKIAYDERDLGDVEEDRINPRLTLMEEVLLLGLKDKQGYLSFWNDNISYTLRGCIVLELALRHRIAMVRDPGRRRFPLADRYIEVVDDRLTGEVLLDEALKMMKGSERMSVGTWIDLMSGETWNVMKIGYQLKQVRERLAKGLVDKGVLRTEKRNFLLFDMATHPVSDPAFKDDVLRRTLGLLTARTAAVPTSHLYGDAVRYRTVRAVAMVCAAFAANVLENALVHLGYDQRENAFAKADELLADFSQWPFGAYREGGDIGGGGAGGGGGAGAGAGGRPRPAGIATGGSAASAESANLAEIMRLARLEIVGQGSGDEPGDAERQTMRELHLEVVAACIEVFRRMDSLL
;
A
#
# COMPACT_ATOMS: atom_id res chain seq x y z
N MET A 1 38.15 11.37 -41.60
CA MET A 1 39.53 11.68 -41.14
C MET A 1 39.48 11.84 -39.63
N ALA A 2 40.20 10.98 -38.92
CA ALA A 2 40.16 10.77 -37.48
C ALA A 2 40.96 11.83 -36.70
N SER A 3 40.64 12.00 -35.40
CA SER A 3 41.55 12.09 -34.24
C SER A 3 40.77 12.65 -33.03
N THR A 4 40.41 11.89 -31.98
CA THR A 4 41.18 11.29 -30.87
C THR A 4 41.87 12.26 -29.91
N SER A 5 41.39 12.17 -28.65
CA SER A 5 42.16 12.14 -27.38
C SER A 5 42.69 13.44 -26.76
N GLY A 6 42.54 13.53 -25.44
CA GLY A 6 43.24 14.53 -24.62
C GLY A 6 42.79 14.61 -23.15
N LEU A 7 42.90 13.53 -22.38
CA LEU A 7 42.89 13.55 -20.91
C LEU A 7 44.30 13.94 -20.39
N SER A 8 44.44 14.96 -19.53
CA SER A 8 45.43 14.93 -18.43
C SER A 8 45.35 16.07 -17.40
N ARG A 9 45.12 15.64 -16.15
CA ARG A 9 45.93 15.87 -14.93
C ARG A 9 46.36 17.30 -14.53
N ARG A 10 45.69 17.78 -13.46
CA ARG A 10 46.21 18.05 -12.10
C ARG A 10 47.71 18.38 -11.96
N ARG A 11 48.03 19.56 -11.40
CA ARG A 11 49.16 19.75 -10.45
C ARG A 11 48.90 20.94 -9.53
N ALA A 12 49.41 20.84 -8.31
CA ALA A 12 49.15 21.71 -7.16
C ALA A 12 50.41 22.48 -6.72
N VAL A 13 50.17 23.50 -5.86
CA VAL A 13 51.04 24.19 -4.84
C VAL A 13 52.25 25.02 -5.35
N PRO A 14 52.91 25.93 -4.56
CA PRO A 14 52.69 26.42 -3.18
C PRO A 14 53.06 27.91 -2.84
N SER A 15 52.95 28.24 -1.54
CA SER A 15 53.78 29.18 -0.72
C SER A 15 53.19 30.56 -0.40
N ALA A 16 53.49 31.25 0.72
CA ALA A 16 53.95 30.94 2.09
C ALA A 16 54.12 32.29 2.84
N SER A 17 54.26 32.22 4.19
CA SER A 17 54.76 33.22 5.17
C SER A 17 53.73 34.17 5.84
N SER A 18 53.37 34.11 7.14
CA SER A 18 54.05 33.99 8.47
C SER A 18 54.13 35.37 9.20
N PRO A 19 54.30 35.53 10.55
CA PRO A 19 54.06 34.66 11.73
C PRO A 19 53.50 35.48 12.99
N PRO A 20 53.88 35.26 14.28
CA PRO A 20 53.09 34.49 15.28
C PRO A 20 52.95 35.13 16.71
N ALA A 21 52.23 34.47 17.62
CA ALA A 21 52.49 34.42 19.08
C ALA A 21 51.72 33.23 19.71
N SER A 22 52.41 32.14 20.11
CA SER A 22 52.77 31.80 21.52
C SER A 22 51.54 31.49 22.41
N GLY A 23 51.34 30.31 23.01
CA GLY A 23 52.15 29.10 23.16
C GLY A 23 51.39 28.01 23.96
N THR A 24 52.14 26.93 24.30
CA THR A 24 51.85 25.85 25.28
C THR A 24 50.68 24.90 24.97
N SER A 25 50.91 23.75 24.31
CA SER A 25 51.32 22.43 24.87
C SER A 25 50.24 21.76 25.74
N HIS A 26 49.74 20.59 25.33
CA HIS A 26 49.91 19.29 26.01
C HIS A 26 49.13 18.16 25.28
N LEU A 27 49.82 17.04 25.08
CA LEU A 27 49.34 15.74 24.58
C LEU A 27 48.40 15.05 25.58
N SER A 28 47.51 14.17 25.07
CA SER A 28 47.36 12.72 25.45
C SER A 28 45.92 12.26 25.15
N THR A 29 45.65 11.35 24.20
CA THR A 29 45.79 9.87 24.21
C THR A 29 44.69 9.13 24.99
N SER A 30 43.77 8.54 24.22
CA SER A 30 43.01 7.26 24.35
C SER A 30 42.48 6.74 25.70
N GLN A 31 41.20 6.32 25.67
CA GLN A 31 40.57 5.09 26.23
C GLN A 31 39.04 5.34 26.17
N GLY A 32 38.11 4.43 25.95
CA GLY A 32 38.00 2.97 25.91
C GLY A 32 36.49 2.66 25.76
N HIS A 33 36.14 1.45 25.32
CA HIS A 33 34.79 1.02 24.91
C HIS A 33 33.70 1.05 26.02
N ALA A 34 32.43 1.29 25.64
CA ALA A 34 31.26 0.59 26.23
C ALA A 34 29.99 0.69 25.34
N ARG A 35 29.26 -0.44 25.24
CA ARG A 35 27.99 -0.67 24.51
C ARG A 35 26.84 0.22 25.03
N PRO A 36 25.82 0.59 24.22
CA PRO A 36 24.57 1.09 24.77
C PRO A 36 23.65 -0.08 25.15
N ALA A 37 23.23 -0.06 26.43
CA ALA A 37 22.13 -0.86 26.96
C ALA A 37 20.77 -0.17 26.69
N SER A 38 19.71 -0.96 26.68
CA SER A 38 18.30 -0.62 26.43
C SER A 38 17.79 0.62 27.19
N PRO A 39 16.84 1.40 26.65
CA PRO A 39 16.26 2.51 27.40
C PRO A 39 15.14 2.00 28.31
N ALA A 40 15.40 1.96 29.60
CA ALA A 40 14.39 1.91 30.65
C ALA A 40 14.28 3.29 31.32
N ALA A 41 13.04 3.67 31.61
CA ALA A 41 12.58 4.77 32.46
C ALA A 41 12.66 6.21 31.90
N LEU A 42 11.49 6.84 31.81
CA LEU A 42 11.33 8.29 31.70
C LEU A 42 12.08 8.99 32.84
N PRO A 43 12.93 9.99 32.57
CA PRO A 43 13.47 10.83 33.63
C PRO A 43 12.39 11.78 34.14
N THR A 44 12.14 11.70 35.44
CA THR A 44 11.40 12.70 36.21
C THR A 44 12.02 14.08 35.98
N ALA A 45 11.17 15.02 35.56
CA ALA A 45 11.55 16.37 35.16
C ALA A 45 12.23 17.15 36.30
N GLN A 46 13.44 17.65 36.04
CA GLN A 46 14.04 18.72 36.86
C GLN A 46 13.34 20.05 36.53
N PRO A 47 13.03 20.90 37.53
CA PRO A 47 12.31 22.14 37.30
C PRO A 47 13.26 23.18 36.73
N GLY A 48 13.27 23.34 35.41
CA GLY A 48 14.02 24.42 34.74
C GLY A 48 14.47 24.15 33.32
N HIS A 49 14.48 22.89 32.86
CA HIS A 49 14.77 22.59 31.45
C HIS A 49 13.47 22.57 30.66
N LYS A 50 13.07 23.72 30.10
CA LYS A 50 12.10 23.76 29.01
C LYS A 50 12.78 23.08 27.82
N ILE A 51 12.45 21.81 27.57
CA ILE A 51 12.76 21.17 26.29
C ILE A 51 11.94 21.96 25.28
N ALA A 52 12.61 22.69 24.38
CA ALA A 52 11.96 23.38 23.29
C ALA A 52 11.39 22.28 22.37
N TYR A 53 10.11 22.02 22.53
CA TYR A 53 9.36 21.09 21.72
C TYR A 53 8.81 21.89 20.53
N ASP A 54 9.20 21.55 19.29
CA ASP A 54 8.59 22.11 18.09
C ASP A 54 7.22 21.43 17.93
N GLU A 55 6.12 22.20 17.88
CA GLU A 55 4.77 21.64 17.73
C GLU A 55 4.63 20.76 16.47
N ARG A 56 5.56 20.87 15.51
CA ARG A 56 5.65 20.04 14.30
C ARG A 56 6.38 18.69 14.50
N ASP A 57 7.10 18.52 15.60
CA ASP A 57 7.74 17.25 16.00
C ASP A 57 6.79 16.36 16.82
N LEU A 58 5.61 16.88 17.23
CA LEU A 58 4.49 16.06 17.67
C LEU A 58 3.95 15.41 16.40
N GLY A 59 4.49 14.24 16.05
CA GLY A 59 3.74 13.28 15.25
C GLY A 59 2.33 13.22 15.83
N ASP A 60 1.33 13.34 14.97
CA ASP A 60 -0.05 13.41 15.44
C ASP A 60 -0.36 12.07 16.11
N VAL A 61 -0.31 12.04 17.44
CA VAL A 61 -0.42 10.82 18.26
C VAL A 61 -1.74 10.11 17.96
N GLU A 62 -2.74 10.87 17.48
CA GLU A 62 -3.98 10.33 16.96
C GLU A 62 -3.79 9.58 15.64
N GLU A 63 -3.04 10.12 14.68
CA GLU A 63 -2.73 9.46 13.41
C GLU A 63 -1.94 8.15 13.60
N ASP A 64 -1.00 8.14 14.54
CA ASP A 64 -0.21 6.94 14.87
C ASP A 64 -1.06 5.83 15.50
N ARG A 65 -2.21 6.18 16.10
CA ARG A 65 -3.13 5.21 16.72
C ARG A 65 -4.15 4.65 15.72
N ILE A 66 -4.58 5.44 14.75
CA ILE A 66 -5.59 5.05 13.76
C ILE A 66 -4.98 4.43 12.49
N ASN A 67 -3.73 4.76 12.15
CA ASN A 67 -3.05 4.20 11.00
C ASN A 67 -2.23 2.96 11.39
N PRO A 68 -2.14 1.95 10.52
CA PRO A 68 -1.27 0.82 10.76
C PRO A 68 0.20 1.27 10.74
N ARG A 69 1.04 0.60 11.53
CA ARG A 69 2.48 0.88 11.60
C ARG A 69 3.22 0.65 10.27
N LEU A 70 2.71 -0.26 9.44
CA LEU A 70 3.21 -0.51 8.10
C LEU A 70 2.27 0.12 7.07
N THR A 71 2.86 0.76 6.07
CA THR A 71 2.15 1.20 4.87
C THR A 71 1.82 0.00 3.98
N LEU A 72 0.82 0.13 3.10
CA LEU A 72 0.52 -0.91 2.11
C LEU A 72 1.72 -1.26 1.22
N MET A 73 2.54 -0.26 0.85
CA MET A 73 3.77 -0.50 0.09
C MET A 73 4.73 -1.45 0.81
N GLU A 74 4.86 -1.29 2.13
CA GLU A 74 5.74 -2.11 2.96
C GLU A 74 5.18 -3.52 3.17
N GLU A 75 3.86 -3.67 3.37
CA GLU A 75 3.22 -4.98 3.49
C GLU A 75 3.40 -5.81 2.21
N VAL A 76 3.18 -5.20 1.03
CA VAL A 76 3.40 -5.84 -0.27
C VAL A 76 4.88 -6.21 -0.46
N LEU A 77 5.80 -5.32 -0.07
CA LEU A 77 7.23 -5.59 -0.12
C LEU A 77 7.63 -6.77 0.79
N LEU A 78 7.07 -6.86 2.00
CA LEU A 78 7.34 -7.94 2.95
C LEU A 78 6.86 -9.31 2.44
N LEU A 79 5.71 -9.36 1.75
CA LEU A 79 5.22 -10.59 1.12
C LEU A 79 6.16 -11.10 0.02
N GLY A 80 6.80 -10.20 -0.72
CA GLY A 80 7.80 -10.55 -1.73
C GLY A 80 9.20 -10.84 -1.19
N LEU A 81 9.49 -10.51 0.08
CA LEU A 81 10.83 -10.58 0.65
C LEU A 81 11.18 -11.98 1.15
N LYS A 82 12.41 -12.45 0.90
CA LYS A 82 12.95 -13.66 1.52
C LYS A 82 13.53 -13.37 2.90
N ASP A 83 13.09 -14.11 3.92
CA ASP A 83 13.37 -13.81 5.34
C ASP A 83 14.85 -13.71 5.67
N LYS A 84 15.63 -14.73 5.28
CA LYS A 84 17.06 -14.84 5.59
C LYS A 84 17.93 -14.05 4.64
N GLN A 85 17.49 -13.86 3.40
CA GLN A 85 18.29 -13.27 2.35
C GLN A 85 18.15 -11.74 2.29
N GLY A 86 17.00 -11.21 2.71
CA GLY A 86 16.77 -9.77 2.75
C GLY A 86 16.69 -9.10 1.39
N TYR A 87 16.39 -9.88 0.35
CA TYR A 87 16.07 -9.39 -0.98
C TYR A 87 14.79 -10.05 -1.48
N LEU A 88 14.10 -9.38 -2.40
CA LEU A 88 12.85 -9.86 -3.00
C LEU A 88 13.11 -11.09 -3.86
N SER A 89 12.17 -12.03 -3.88
CA SER A 89 12.24 -13.19 -4.79
C SER A 89 12.37 -12.74 -6.24
N PHE A 90 11.68 -11.66 -6.62
CA PHE A 90 11.76 -11.04 -7.94
C PHE A 90 11.34 -9.57 -7.84
N TRP A 91 12.06 -8.65 -8.49
CA TRP A 91 11.66 -7.25 -8.66
C TRP A 91 11.44 -7.00 -10.14
N ASN A 92 10.21 -6.67 -10.52
CA ASN A 92 9.78 -6.45 -11.90
C ASN A 92 8.96 -5.17 -12.00
N ASP A 93 8.51 -4.86 -13.21
CA ASP A 93 7.73 -3.66 -13.47
C ASP A 93 6.33 -3.74 -12.84
N ASN A 94 5.76 -4.94 -12.67
CA ASN A 94 4.46 -5.12 -12.00
C ASN A 94 4.49 -4.69 -10.53
N ILE A 95 5.43 -5.22 -9.71
CA ILE A 95 5.57 -4.77 -8.32
C ILE A 95 5.94 -3.29 -8.25
N SER A 96 6.83 -2.85 -9.14
CA SER A 96 7.23 -1.45 -9.24
C SER A 96 6.00 -0.54 -9.43
N TYR A 97 5.19 -0.79 -10.45
CA TYR A 97 4.00 -0.02 -10.79
C TYR A 97 2.91 -0.12 -9.71
N THR A 98 2.66 -1.33 -9.19
CA THR A 98 1.69 -1.57 -8.11
C THR A 98 2.03 -0.78 -6.85
N LEU A 99 3.31 -0.67 -6.49
CA LEU A 99 3.73 0.14 -5.34
C LEU A 99 3.41 1.63 -5.50
N ARG A 100 3.38 2.16 -6.74
CA ARG A 100 2.95 3.55 -6.99
C ARG A 100 1.44 3.70 -6.83
N GLY A 101 0.66 2.71 -7.27
CA GLY A 101 -0.76 2.67 -6.96
C GLY A 101 -1.01 2.59 -5.45
N CYS A 102 -0.21 1.82 -4.71
CA CYS A 102 -0.27 1.76 -3.25
C CYS A 102 0.03 3.11 -2.58
N ILE A 103 0.91 3.95 -3.15
CA ILE A 103 1.17 5.32 -2.65
C ILE A 103 -0.08 6.18 -2.76
N VAL A 104 -0.76 6.18 -3.92
CA VAL A 104 -2.01 6.94 -4.11
C VAL A 104 -3.10 6.41 -3.17
N LEU A 105 -3.22 5.09 -3.09
CA LEU A 105 -4.20 4.40 -2.24
C LEU A 105 -3.98 4.73 -0.74
N GLU A 106 -2.73 4.68 -0.26
CA GLU A 106 -2.38 4.99 1.12
C GLU A 106 -2.62 6.47 1.46
N LEU A 107 -2.31 7.40 0.54
CA LEU A 107 -2.64 8.83 0.72
C LEU A 107 -4.15 9.06 0.83
N ALA A 108 -4.96 8.32 0.07
CA ALA A 108 -6.42 8.40 0.15
C ALA A 108 -6.95 7.85 1.49
N LEU A 109 -6.44 6.72 1.95
CA LEU A 109 -6.81 6.12 3.25
C LEU A 109 -6.39 6.98 4.45
N ARG A 110 -5.33 7.78 4.30
CA ARG A 110 -4.88 8.79 5.28
C ARG A 110 -5.58 10.15 5.12
N HIS A 111 -6.59 10.26 4.26
CA HIS A 111 -7.38 11.47 3.99
C HIS A 111 -6.59 12.65 3.42
N ARG A 112 -5.40 12.42 2.84
CA ARG A 112 -4.60 13.48 2.20
C ARG A 112 -5.13 13.89 0.84
N ILE A 113 -5.68 12.94 0.10
CA ILE A 113 -6.21 13.16 -1.25
C ILE A 113 -7.61 12.57 -1.40
N ALA A 114 -8.41 13.17 -2.27
CA ALA A 114 -9.75 12.69 -2.59
C ALA A 114 -10.09 12.90 -4.06
N MET A 115 -11.14 12.23 -4.54
CA MET A 115 -11.73 12.57 -5.84
C MET A 115 -12.19 14.02 -5.87
N VAL A 116 -11.93 14.70 -6.98
CA VAL A 116 -12.46 16.05 -7.21
C VAL A 116 -13.98 16.01 -7.15
N ARG A 117 -14.57 16.92 -6.38
CA ARG A 117 -16.02 17.00 -6.18
C ARG A 117 -16.75 17.58 -7.40
N ASP A 118 -16.72 16.85 -8.51
CA ASP A 118 -17.46 17.15 -9.74
C ASP A 118 -18.57 16.10 -9.96
N PRO A 119 -19.85 16.51 -10.07
CA PRO A 119 -20.94 15.61 -10.47
C PRO A 119 -20.71 14.91 -11.81
N GLY A 120 -20.02 15.57 -12.74
CA GLY A 120 -19.73 15.07 -14.09
C GLY A 120 -18.70 13.94 -14.14
N ARG A 121 -17.94 13.70 -13.05
CA ARG A 121 -16.84 12.72 -13.00
C ARG A 121 -17.29 11.28 -13.24
N ARG A 122 -18.54 10.96 -12.88
CA ARG A 122 -19.09 9.60 -13.00
C ARG A 122 -19.24 9.12 -14.45
N ARG A 123 -19.13 10.04 -15.42
CA ARG A 123 -19.08 9.72 -16.86
C ARG A 123 -17.76 9.09 -17.30
N PHE A 124 -16.71 9.22 -16.50
CA PHE A 124 -15.38 8.67 -16.79
C PHE A 124 -15.15 7.38 -15.98
N PRO A 125 -14.33 6.45 -16.50
CA PRO A 125 -13.80 5.32 -15.73
C PRO A 125 -13.11 5.78 -14.44
N LEU A 126 -13.02 4.95 -13.40
CA LEU A 126 -12.52 5.40 -12.08
C LEU A 126 -11.07 5.87 -12.17
N ALA A 127 -10.22 5.13 -12.88
CA ALA A 127 -8.83 5.48 -13.11
C ALA A 127 -8.63 6.84 -13.81
N ASP A 128 -9.61 7.29 -14.59
CA ASP A 128 -9.56 8.54 -15.35
C ASP A 128 -10.14 9.75 -14.58
N ARG A 129 -10.71 9.53 -13.39
CA ARG A 129 -11.25 10.60 -12.55
C ARG A 129 -10.13 11.36 -11.86
N TYR A 130 -10.28 12.68 -11.81
CA TYR A 130 -9.31 13.58 -11.20
C TYR A 130 -9.34 13.53 -9.68
N ILE A 131 -8.15 13.66 -9.09
CA ILE A 131 -7.95 13.76 -7.65
C ILE A 131 -7.35 15.11 -7.27
N GLU A 132 -7.58 15.52 -6.04
CA GLU A 132 -7.02 16.73 -5.45
C GLU A 132 -6.48 16.49 -4.04
N VAL A 133 -5.51 17.33 -3.65
CA VAL A 133 -4.99 17.35 -2.29
C VAL A 133 -5.96 18.11 -1.39
N VAL A 134 -6.39 17.46 -0.32
CA VAL A 134 -7.35 17.97 0.66
C VAL A 134 -6.61 18.43 1.91
N ASP A 135 -5.64 17.63 2.35
CA ASP A 135 -4.80 17.86 3.50
C ASP A 135 -3.34 17.68 3.07
N ASP A 136 -2.51 18.68 3.36
CA ASP A 136 -1.10 18.74 2.98
C ASP A 136 -0.15 18.40 4.14
N ARG A 137 -0.69 17.99 5.28
CA ARG A 137 0.11 17.54 6.43
C ARG A 137 1.00 16.37 6.06
N LEU A 138 2.26 16.44 6.46
CA LEU A 138 3.22 15.36 6.24
C LEU A 138 2.78 14.10 7.00
N THR A 139 3.01 12.95 6.39
CA THR A 139 2.66 11.62 6.90
C THR A 139 3.79 10.96 7.67
N GLY A 140 5.01 11.50 7.58
CA GLY A 140 6.24 10.90 8.12
C GLY A 140 6.85 9.84 7.20
N GLU A 141 6.15 9.45 6.13
CA GLU A 141 6.60 8.46 5.15
C GLU A 141 7.17 9.18 3.92
N VAL A 142 8.48 9.05 3.70
CA VAL A 142 9.21 9.85 2.69
C VAL A 142 8.62 9.75 1.27
N LEU A 143 8.11 8.58 0.88
CA LEU A 143 7.51 8.39 -0.45
C LEU A 143 6.12 9.01 -0.57
N LEU A 144 5.31 8.93 0.49
CA LEU A 144 3.98 9.55 0.53
C LEU A 144 4.13 11.08 0.52
N ASP A 145 5.07 11.62 1.29
CA ASP A 145 5.29 13.05 1.42
C ASP A 145 5.84 13.68 0.13
N GLU A 146 6.73 12.96 -0.57
CA GLU A 146 7.22 13.37 -1.89
C GLU A 146 6.09 13.39 -2.93
N ALA A 147 5.26 12.33 -2.96
CA ALA A 147 4.10 12.27 -3.85
C ALA A 147 3.08 13.38 -3.53
N LEU A 148 2.78 13.61 -2.26
CA LEU A 148 1.86 14.65 -1.81
C LEU A 148 2.34 16.05 -2.20
N LYS A 149 3.65 16.32 -2.05
CA LYS A 149 4.27 17.58 -2.48
C LYS A 149 4.18 17.78 -3.99
N MET A 150 4.40 16.73 -4.78
CA MET A 150 4.20 16.80 -6.24
C MET A 150 2.74 17.08 -6.56
N MET A 151 1.80 16.35 -5.97
CA MET A 151 0.36 16.52 -6.20
C MET A 151 -0.13 17.93 -5.90
N LYS A 152 0.35 18.52 -4.81
CA LYS A 152 -0.01 19.89 -4.42
C LYS A 152 0.53 20.95 -5.39
N GLY A 153 1.71 20.73 -5.96
CA GLY A 153 2.38 21.68 -6.85
C GLY A 153 1.93 21.61 -8.31
N SER A 154 1.02 20.69 -8.64
CA SER A 154 0.61 20.38 -10.01
C SER A 154 -0.86 20.70 -10.24
N GLU A 155 -1.26 20.71 -11.51
CA GLU A 155 -2.66 20.66 -11.89
C GLU A 155 -3.32 19.34 -11.42
N ARG A 156 -4.64 19.37 -11.25
CA ARG A 156 -5.43 18.17 -10.95
C ARG A 156 -5.30 17.19 -12.12
N MET A 157 -4.92 15.96 -11.81
CA MET A 157 -4.75 14.87 -12.77
C MET A 157 -5.48 13.62 -12.31
N SER A 158 -5.66 12.66 -13.21
CA SER A 158 -6.35 11.41 -12.89
C SER A 158 -5.50 10.47 -12.05
N VAL A 159 -6.17 9.52 -11.39
CA VAL A 159 -5.51 8.45 -10.62
C VAL A 159 -4.49 7.70 -11.49
N GLY A 160 -4.90 7.26 -12.68
CA GLY A 160 -4.02 6.57 -13.63
C GLY A 160 -2.81 7.42 -14.03
N THR A 161 -3.05 8.70 -14.36
CA THR A 161 -1.97 9.62 -14.76
C THR A 161 -0.93 9.79 -13.64
N TRP A 162 -1.35 9.88 -12.38
CA TRP A 162 -0.43 9.96 -11.25
C TRP A 162 0.41 8.69 -11.07
N ILE A 163 -0.20 7.52 -11.23
CA ILE A 163 0.52 6.24 -11.14
C ILE A 163 1.54 6.12 -12.28
N ASP A 164 1.17 6.48 -13.52
CA ASP A 164 2.06 6.47 -14.68
C ASP A 164 3.24 7.44 -14.51
N LEU A 165 2.97 8.66 -14.05
CA LEU A 165 3.99 9.68 -13.78
C LEU A 165 5.00 9.22 -12.73
N MET A 166 4.52 8.70 -11.60
CA MET A 166 5.39 8.25 -10.51
C MET A 166 6.17 6.97 -10.86
N SER A 167 5.66 6.18 -11.81
CA SER A 167 6.32 4.97 -12.32
C SER A 167 7.34 5.31 -13.42
N GLY A 168 7.11 6.41 -14.15
CA GLY A 168 7.92 6.81 -15.30
C GLY A 168 7.45 6.20 -16.62
N GLU A 169 6.19 5.75 -16.69
CA GLU A 169 5.57 5.13 -17.87
C GLU A 169 5.03 6.16 -18.88
N THR A 170 5.12 7.45 -18.56
CA THR A 170 4.63 8.53 -19.42
C THR A 170 5.74 9.14 -20.28
N TRP A 171 5.37 9.55 -21.50
CA TRP A 171 6.22 10.29 -22.43
C TRP A 171 6.19 11.81 -22.24
N ASN A 172 5.53 12.32 -21.19
CA ASN A 172 5.42 13.75 -20.95
C ASN A 172 6.76 14.34 -20.44
N VAL A 173 7.54 14.91 -21.36
CA VAL A 173 8.87 15.51 -21.08
C VAL A 173 8.80 16.61 -20.01
N MET A 174 7.73 17.40 -19.96
CA MET A 174 7.57 18.47 -18.96
C MET A 174 7.42 17.91 -17.53
N LYS A 175 7.00 16.65 -17.39
CA LYS A 175 6.77 15.99 -16.10
C LYS A 175 7.73 14.82 -15.85
N ILE A 176 8.87 14.77 -16.56
CA ILE A 176 9.90 13.72 -16.39
C ILE A 176 10.46 13.64 -14.96
N GLY A 177 10.39 14.74 -14.21
CA GLY A 177 10.83 14.82 -12.82
C GLY A 177 9.89 14.17 -11.79
N TYR A 178 8.74 13.66 -12.22
CA TYR A 178 7.70 13.15 -11.31
C TYR A 178 7.90 11.67 -10.95
N GLN A 179 8.83 10.99 -11.62
CA GLN A 179 9.16 9.60 -11.35
C GLN A 179 9.81 9.46 -9.97
N LEU A 180 9.21 8.62 -9.12
CA LEU A 180 9.78 8.27 -7.83
C LEU A 180 10.97 7.33 -8.03
N LYS A 181 12.13 7.77 -7.54
CA LYS A 181 13.41 7.06 -7.67
C LYS A 181 13.74 6.29 -6.39
N GLN A 182 14.48 5.19 -6.56
CA GLN A 182 15.01 4.38 -5.46
C GLN A 182 13.92 3.89 -4.49
N VAL A 183 12.73 3.58 -5.02
CA VAL A 183 11.56 3.20 -4.21
C VAL A 183 11.86 1.97 -3.36
N ARG A 184 12.51 0.96 -3.94
CA ARG A 184 12.88 -0.27 -3.24
C ARG A 184 13.80 0.01 -2.05
N GLU A 185 14.86 0.77 -2.27
CA GLU A 185 15.88 1.09 -1.27
C GLU A 185 15.29 1.95 -0.16
N ARG A 186 14.41 2.89 -0.51
CA ARG A 186 13.73 3.78 0.45
C ARG A 186 12.72 3.02 1.31
N LEU A 187 11.95 2.09 0.73
CA LEU A 187 11.06 1.21 1.50
C LEU A 187 11.85 0.28 2.42
N ALA A 188 12.95 -0.31 1.93
CA ALA A 188 13.82 -1.13 2.77
C ALA A 188 14.41 -0.32 3.94
N LYS A 189 14.82 0.93 3.69
CA LYS A 189 15.27 1.84 4.74
C LYS A 189 14.15 2.16 5.74
N GLY A 190 12.92 2.45 5.28
CA GLY A 190 11.77 2.67 6.16
C GLY A 190 11.49 1.47 7.07
N LEU A 191 11.54 0.25 6.53
CA LEU A 191 11.39 -0.97 7.31
C LEU A 191 12.53 -1.23 8.30
N VAL A 192 13.76 -0.80 7.99
CA VAL A 192 14.90 -0.84 8.93
C VAL A 192 14.69 0.17 10.06
N ASP A 193 14.30 1.40 9.72
CA ASP A 193 14.06 2.47 10.71
C ASP A 193 12.88 2.09 11.64
N LYS A 194 11.90 1.33 11.13
CA LYS A 194 10.81 0.71 11.91
C LYS A 194 11.22 -0.55 12.67
N GLY A 195 12.44 -1.06 12.55
CA GLY A 195 12.93 -2.25 13.25
C GLY A 195 12.39 -3.59 12.73
N VAL A 196 11.71 -3.59 11.57
CA VAL A 196 11.21 -4.82 10.94
C VAL A 196 12.34 -5.58 10.25
N LEU A 197 13.20 -4.85 9.54
CA LEU A 197 14.40 -5.36 8.91
C LEU A 197 15.63 -4.92 9.71
N ARG A 198 16.73 -5.64 9.54
CA ARG A 198 18.07 -5.21 10.01
C ARG A 198 19.00 -5.06 8.84
N THR A 199 19.99 -4.19 8.95
CA THR A 199 21.04 -4.08 7.94
C THR A 199 22.17 -5.06 8.25
N GLU A 200 22.42 -5.98 7.32
CA GLU A 200 23.57 -6.89 7.35
C GLU A 200 24.50 -6.60 6.17
N LYS A 201 25.80 -6.49 6.45
CA LYS A 201 26.83 -6.41 5.43
C LYS A 201 27.23 -7.84 5.03
N ARG A 202 26.89 -8.25 3.80
CA ARG A 202 27.33 -9.53 3.23
C ARG A 202 28.56 -9.31 2.37
N ASN A 203 29.63 -10.03 2.70
CA ASN A 203 30.89 -9.97 1.95
C ASN A 203 30.83 -11.00 0.83
N PHE A 204 30.91 -10.52 -0.42
CA PHE A 204 31.15 -11.35 -1.59
C PHE A 204 32.64 -11.31 -1.92
N LEU A 205 33.11 -12.26 -2.73
CA LEU A 205 34.54 -12.40 -3.06
C LEU A 205 35.17 -11.10 -3.59
N LEU A 206 34.38 -10.23 -4.26
CA LEU A 206 34.86 -9.03 -4.94
C LEU A 206 34.25 -7.72 -4.42
N PHE A 207 33.23 -7.77 -3.58
CA PHE A 207 32.54 -6.58 -3.08
C PHE A 207 31.69 -6.92 -1.85
N ASP A 208 31.33 -5.89 -1.10
CA ASP A 208 30.37 -6.03 0.00
C ASP A 208 29.01 -5.49 -0.43
N MET A 209 27.94 -6.18 -0.06
CA MET A 209 26.57 -5.77 -0.35
C MET A 209 25.78 -5.62 0.94
N ALA A 210 25.11 -4.48 1.10
CA ALA A 210 24.12 -4.32 2.15
C ALA A 210 22.88 -5.18 1.82
N THR A 211 22.47 -6.00 2.78
CA THR A 211 21.26 -6.82 2.72
C THR A 211 20.36 -6.51 3.91
N HIS A 212 19.06 -6.71 3.73
CA HIS A 212 18.06 -6.31 4.71
C HIS A 212 17.19 -7.49 5.16
N PRO A 213 17.75 -8.51 5.85
CA PRO A 213 16.96 -9.64 6.31
C PRO A 213 15.95 -9.24 7.39
N VAL A 214 14.90 -10.06 7.52
CA VAL A 214 13.84 -9.85 8.50
C VAL A 214 14.42 -9.99 9.90
N SER A 215 14.28 -8.94 10.71
CA SER A 215 14.71 -8.89 12.12
C SER A 215 13.60 -9.36 13.04
N ASP A 216 12.39 -8.85 12.85
CA ASP A 216 11.21 -9.26 13.60
C ASP A 216 10.22 -9.98 12.67
N PRO A 217 10.10 -11.32 12.75
CA PRO A 217 9.19 -12.08 11.90
C PRO A 217 7.72 -11.80 12.21
N ALA A 218 7.38 -11.25 13.39
CA ALA A 218 5.99 -11.02 13.79
C ALA A 218 5.23 -10.12 12.81
N PHE A 219 5.92 -9.14 12.21
CA PHE A 219 5.32 -8.27 11.18
C PHE A 219 4.95 -9.04 9.92
N LYS A 220 5.85 -9.90 9.44
CA LYS A 220 5.58 -10.68 8.23
C LYS A 220 4.52 -11.75 8.51
N ASP A 221 4.59 -12.42 9.65
CA ASP A 221 3.61 -13.41 10.08
C ASP A 221 2.21 -12.80 10.24
N ASP A 222 2.11 -11.55 10.70
CA ASP A 222 0.85 -10.82 10.77
C ASP A 222 0.24 -10.57 9.39
N VAL A 223 1.04 -10.08 8.44
CA VAL A 223 0.59 -9.87 7.05
C VAL A 223 0.17 -11.20 6.42
N LEU A 224 0.98 -12.25 6.56
CA LEU A 224 0.65 -13.60 6.08
C LEU A 224 -0.64 -14.14 6.68
N ARG A 225 -0.85 -13.96 7.99
CA ARG A 225 -2.07 -14.40 8.67
C ARG A 225 -3.30 -13.65 8.15
N ARG A 226 -3.19 -12.34 7.91
CA ARG A 226 -4.30 -11.57 7.31
C ARG A 226 -4.58 -12.03 5.88
N THR A 227 -3.55 -12.19 5.03
CA THR A 227 -3.68 -12.71 3.66
C THR A 227 -4.38 -14.07 3.65
N LEU A 228 -3.87 -15.03 4.44
CA LEU A 228 -4.45 -16.37 4.53
C LEU A 228 -5.85 -16.35 5.14
N GLY A 229 -6.08 -15.53 6.15
CA GLY A 229 -7.41 -15.34 6.75
C GLY A 229 -8.43 -14.86 5.73
N LEU A 230 -8.11 -13.82 4.96
CA LEU A 230 -9.01 -13.32 3.91
C LEU A 230 -9.25 -14.36 2.80
N LEU A 231 -8.23 -15.11 2.40
CA LEU A 231 -8.34 -15.98 1.23
C LEU A 231 -8.83 -17.41 1.52
N THR A 232 -8.61 -17.92 2.74
CA THR A 232 -8.89 -19.33 3.07
C THR A 232 -9.91 -19.51 4.18
N ALA A 233 -10.10 -18.52 5.05
CA ALA A 233 -11.04 -18.66 6.15
C ALA A 233 -12.48 -18.63 5.63
N ARG A 234 -13.32 -19.43 6.29
CA ARG A 234 -14.78 -19.38 6.10
C ARG A 234 -15.40 -18.18 6.81
N THR A 235 -14.70 -17.60 7.78
CA THR A 235 -15.11 -16.39 8.52
C THR A 235 -14.60 -15.14 7.81
N ALA A 236 -15.45 -14.12 7.68
CA ALA A 236 -15.11 -12.88 6.99
C ALA A 236 -14.37 -11.84 7.85
N ALA A 237 -14.14 -12.14 9.12
CA ALA A 237 -13.42 -11.25 10.02
C ALA A 237 -11.93 -11.25 9.67
N VAL A 238 -11.39 -10.06 9.36
CA VAL A 238 -9.94 -9.87 9.24
C VAL A 238 -9.31 -10.25 10.60
N PRO A 239 -8.28 -11.11 10.66
CA PRO A 239 -7.65 -11.51 11.91
C PRO A 239 -7.07 -10.33 12.68
N THR A 240 -7.37 -10.22 13.97
CA THR A 240 -6.88 -9.15 14.85
C THR A 240 -5.52 -9.51 15.45
N SER A 241 -4.62 -8.54 15.54
CA SER A 241 -3.34 -8.68 16.25
C SER A 241 -2.97 -7.39 16.98
N HIS A 242 -1.89 -7.42 17.76
CA HIS A 242 -1.32 -6.22 18.37
C HIS A 242 -0.85 -5.19 17.31
N LEU A 243 -0.42 -5.65 16.14
CA LEU A 243 0.06 -4.79 15.06
C LEU A 243 -1.07 -4.27 14.17
N TYR A 244 -2.17 -5.02 14.10
CA TYR A 244 -3.34 -4.73 13.27
C TYR A 244 -4.64 -4.98 14.05
N GLY A 245 -4.91 -4.08 14.99
CA GLY A 245 -6.06 -4.14 15.89
C GLY A 245 -7.31 -3.47 15.33
N ASP A 246 -8.35 -3.37 16.18
CA ASP A 246 -9.64 -2.78 15.79
C ASP A 246 -9.58 -1.26 15.67
N ALA A 247 -8.63 -0.58 16.31
CA ALA A 247 -8.48 0.88 16.20
C ALA A 247 -8.03 1.35 14.81
N VAL A 248 -7.59 0.43 13.95
CA VAL A 248 -7.10 0.76 12.61
C VAL A 248 -8.26 1.23 11.73
N ARG A 249 -8.17 2.46 11.21
CA ARG A 249 -9.14 3.01 10.26
C ARG A 249 -9.11 2.23 8.95
N TYR A 250 -10.30 1.99 8.37
CA TYR A 250 -10.47 1.26 7.12
C TYR A 250 -9.87 -0.14 7.16
N ARG A 251 -10.01 -0.82 8.31
CA ARG A 251 -9.36 -2.10 8.59
C ARG A 251 -9.62 -3.16 7.53
N THR A 252 -10.87 -3.27 7.09
CA THR A 252 -11.31 -4.25 6.09
C THR A 252 -10.85 -3.82 4.71
N VAL A 253 -11.07 -2.56 4.33
CA VAL A 253 -10.65 -2.03 3.03
C VAL A 253 -9.13 -2.11 2.85
N ARG A 254 -8.34 -1.81 3.87
CA ARG A 254 -6.87 -1.95 3.88
C ARG A 254 -6.42 -3.40 3.68
N ALA A 255 -7.06 -4.35 4.37
CA ALA A 255 -6.71 -5.76 4.24
C ALA A 255 -7.04 -6.29 2.83
N VAL A 256 -8.18 -5.89 2.26
CA VAL A 256 -8.54 -6.22 0.88
C VAL A 256 -7.60 -5.56 -0.11
N ALA A 257 -7.29 -4.27 0.05
CA ALA A 257 -6.36 -3.53 -0.79
C ALA A 257 -4.96 -4.17 -0.79
N MET A 258 -4.48 -4.65 0.37
CA MET A 258 -3.22 -5.38 0.47
C MET A 258 -3.25 -6.68 -0.36
N VAL A 259 -4.34 -7.46 -0.29
CA VAL A 259 -4.50 -8.69 -1.09
C VAL A 259 -4.55 -8.39 -2.59
N CYS A 260 -5.35 -7.39 -3.00
CA CYS A 260 -5.44 -6.97 -4.40
C CYS A 260 -4.10 -6.46 -4.94
N ALA A 261 -3.37 -5.67 -4.15
CA ALA A 261 -2.04 -5.20 -4.51
C ALA A 261 -1.03 -6.35 -4.57
N ALA A 262 -1.05 -7.29 -3.61
CA ALA A 262 -0.17 -8.46 -3.63
C ALA A 262 -0.43 -9.37 -4.84
N PHE A 263 -1.69 -9.49 -5.26
CA PHE A 263 -2.10 -10.19 -6.47
C PHE A 263 -1.52 -9.50 -7.71
N ALA A 264 -1.80 -8.21 -7.93
CA ALA A 264 -1.31 -7.47 -9.11
C ALA A 264 0.22 -7.32 -9.15
N ALA A 265 0.88 -7.27 -7.99
CA ALA A 265 2.34 -7.26 -7.89
C ALA A 265 2.99 -8.63 -8.15
N ASN A 266 2.21 -9.70 -8.37
CA ASN A 266 2.69 -11.07 -8.52
C ASN A 266 3.52 -11.58 -7.32
N VAL A 267 3.15 -11.15 -6.11
CA VAL A 267 3.81 -11.60 -4.86
C VAL A 267 2.90 -12.39 -3.93
N LEU A 268 1.60 -12.47 -4.25
CA LEU A 268 0.61 -13.21 -3.44
C LEU A 268 0.96 -14.69 -3.28
N GLU A 269 1.51 -15.32 -4.32
CA GLU A 269 1.87 -16.75 -4.31
C GLU A 269 2.81 -17.10 -3.15
N ASN A 270 3.72 -16.18 -2.78
CA ASN A 270 4.67 -16.38 -1.69
C ASN A 270 3.98 -16.61 -0.34
N ALA A 271 2.76 -16.07 -0.15
CA ALA A 271 1.97 -16.30 1.06
C ALA A 271 1.24 -17.66 1.05
N LEU A 272 0.99 -18.21 -0.14
CA LEU A 272 0.15 -19.39 -0.34
C LEU A 272 0.96 -20.68 -0.50
N VAL A 273 2.30 -20.61 -0.47
CA VAL A 273 3.22 -21.75 -0.71
C VAL A 273 2.90 -22.97 0.16
N HIS A 274 2.40 -22.77 1.38
CA HIS A 274 2.09 -23.83 2.33
C HIS A 274 0.74 -24.54 2.08
N LEU A 275 -0.10 -24.00 1.21
CA LEU A 275 -1.41 -24.56 0.90
C LEU A 275 -1.29 -25.66 -0.17
N GLY A 276 -2.24 -26.61 -0.15
CA GLY A 276 -2.38 -27.62 -1.20
C GLY A 276 -2.80 -26.99 -2.54
N TYR A 277 -2.64 -27.73 -3.64
CA TYR A 277 -2.92 -27.23 -5.00
C TYR A 277 -4.34 -26.62 -5.11
N ASP A 278 -5.39 -27.38 -4.76
CA ASP A 278 -6.79 -26.93 -4.84
C ASP A 278 -7.06 -25.69 -3.97
N GLN A 279 -6.45 -25.63 -2.78
CA GLN A 279 -6.61 -24.49 -1.87
C GLN A 279 -5.95 -23.23 -2.41
N ARG A 280 -4.82 -23.36 -3.13
CA ARG A 280 -4.17 -22.22 -3.79
C ARG A 280 -5.00 -21.71 -4.95
N GLU A 281 -5.53 -22.60 -5.78
CA GLU A 281 -6.40 -22.23 -6.91
C GLU A 281 -7.64 -21.47 -6.41
N ASN A 282 -8.31 -21.99 -5.37
CA ASN A 282 -9.44 -21.30 -4.75
C ASN A 282 -9.05 -19.94 -4.14
N ALA A 283 -7.88 -19.85 -3.50
CA ALA A 283 -7.39 -18.59 -2.94
C ALA A 283 -7.11 -17.54 -4.03
N PHE A 284 -6.57 -17.94 -5.19
CA PHE A 284 -6.39 -17.05 -6.33
C PHE A 284 -7.72 -16.62 -6.95
N ALA A 285 -8.67 -17.55 -7.13
CA ALA A 285 -10.01 -17.22 -7.62
C ALA A 285 -10.70 -16.20 -6.69
N LYS A 286 -10.58 -16.39 -5.37
CA LYS A 286 -11.13 -15.45 -4.39
C LYS A 286 -10.43 -14.09 -4.41
N ALA A 287 -9.11 -14.05 -4.63
CA ALA A 287 -8.37 -12.80 -4.80
C ALA A 287 -8.84 -12.02 -6.05
N ASP A 288 -9.10 -12.73 -7.16
CA ASP A 288 -9.65 -12.15 -8.38
C ASP A 288 -11.08 -11.62 -8.18
N GLU A 289 -11.94 -12.36 -7.46
CA GLU A 289 -13.28 -11.88 -7.10
C GLU A 289 -13.23 -10.61 -6.24
N LEU A 290 -12.36 -10.58 -5.22
CA LEU A 290 -12.14 -9.38 -4.40
C LEU A 290 -11.64 -8.21 -5.26
N LEU A 291 -10.71 -8.46 -6.18
CA LEU A 291 -10.21 -7.45 -7.10
C LEU A 291 -11.33 -6.89 -7.97
N ALA A 292 -12.19 -7.75 -8.52
CA ALA A 292 -13.32 -7.35 -9.37
C ALA A 292 -14.39 -6.56 -8.60
N ASP A 293 -14.68 -6.94 -7.36
CA ASP A 293 -15.70 -6.30 -6.53
C ASP A 293 -15.25 -4.93 -6.01
N PHE A 294 -13.97 -4.80 -5.65
CA PHE A 294 -13.41 -3.55 -5.12
C PHE A 294 -12.85 -2.61 -6.21
N SER A 295 -12.76 -3.05 -7.47
CA SER A 295 -12.40 -2.21 -8.62
C SER A 295 -13.57 -1.34 -9.14
N GLN A 296 -14.62 -1.16 -8.33
CA GLN A 296 -15.87 -0.51 -8.73
C GLN A 296 -16.33 0.43 -7.61
N TRP A 297 -17.06 1.49 -7.95
CA TRP A 297 -17.58 2.44 -6.97
C TRP A 297 -19.08 2.71 -7.18
N PRO A 298 -19.92 2.53 -6.14
CA PRO A 298 -19.63 1.94 -4.83
C PRO A 298 -19.12 0.49 -4.92
N PHE A 299 -18.42 0.00 -3.88
CA PHE A 299 -17.86 -1.37 -3.89
C PHE A 299 -18.93 -2.42 -4.17
N GLY A 300 -18.69 -3.32 -5.13
CA GLY A 300 -19.62 -4.40 -5.49
C GLY A 300 -20.91 -3.95 -6.20
N ALA A 301 -20.96 -2.73 -6.75
CA ALA A 301 -22.16 -2.18 -7.39
C ALA A 301 -22.78 -3.07 -8.48
N TYR A 302 -21.98 -3.86 -9.20
CA TYR A 302 -22.50 -4.76 -10.24
C TYR A 302 -23.13 -6.07 -9.70
N ARG A 303 -22.86 -6.47 -8.46
CA ARG A 303 -23.48 -7.67 -7.86
C ARG A 303 -24.95 -7.47 -7.48
N GLU A 304 -25.32 -6.26 -7.05
CA GLU A 304 -26.71 -5.93 -6.68
C GLU A 304 -27.67 -5.98 -7.89
N GLY A 305 -27.16 -5.90 -9.13
CA GLY A 305 -27.97 -6.00 -10.35
C GLY A 305 -28.10 -7.43 -10.93
N GLY A 306 -27.38 -8.41 -10.40
CA GLY A 306 -27.19 -9.73 -11.03
C GLY A 306 -28.07 -10.87 -10.50
N ASP A 307 -28.82 -10.68 -9.40
CA ASP A 307 -29.60 -11.75 -8.76
C ASP A 307 -31.04 -11.33 -8.40
N ILE A 308 -31.68 -10.54 -9.27
CA ILE A 308 -33.14 -10.40 -9.31
C ILE A 308 -33.65 -11.09 -10.58
N GLY A 309 -33.46 -12.40 -10.63
CA GLY A 309 -34.20 -13.29 -11.51
C GLY A 309 -35.46 -13.78 -10.81
N GLY A 310 -36.59 -13.06 -10.94
CA GLY A 310 -37.90 -13.64 -10.63
C GLY A 310 -39.04 -12.69 -10.23
N GLY A 311 -39.75 -12.16 -11.23
CA GLY A 311 -41.21 -11.98 -11.15
C GLY A 311 -41.75 -10.55 -11.01
N GLY A 312 -42.29 -9.99 -12.11
CA GLY A 312 -43.37 -8.98 -12.01
C GLY A 312 -43.42 -7.88 -13.07
N ALA A 313 -44.19 -8.14 -14.13
CA ALA A 313 -45.05 -7.21 -14.88
C ALA A 313 -44.49 -6.14 -15.86
N GLY A 314 -44.79 -6.38 -17.16
CA GLY A 314 -45.07 -5.37 -18.20
C GLY A 314 -43.96 -5.22 -19.26
N GLY A 315 -44.15 -5.43 -20.57
CA GLY A 315 -45.30 -5.78 -21.40
C GLY A 315 -44.89 -5.63 -22.88
N GLY A 316 -45.36 -6.54 -23.74
CA GLY A 316 -45.21 -6.51 -25.21
C GLY A 316 -43.98 -7.26 -25.72
N GLY A 317 -44.02 -8.20 -26.67
CA GLY A 317 -45.05 -8.70 -27.56
C GLY A 317 -44.30 -9.39 -28.71
N GLY A 318 -44.58 -10.67 -29.00
CA GLY A 318 -43.90 -11.37 -30.10
C GLY A 318 -44.05 -12.89 -30.01
N ALA A 319 -44.90 -13.43 -30.86
CA ALA A 319 -45.27 -14.83 -30.96
C ALA A 319 -44.13 -15.72 -31.50
N GLY A 320 -44.12 -16.99 -31.06
CA GLY A 320 -43.29 -18.04 -31.64
C GLY A 320 -43.49 -19.38 -30.92
N ALA A 321 -44.33 -20.24 -31.51
CA ALA A 321 -44.68 -21.57 -31.02
C ALA A 321 -43.53 -22.59 -31.14
N GLY A 322 -43.47 -23.59 -30.26
CA GLY A 322 -42.60 -24.76 -30.46
C GLY A 322 -42.39 -25.70 -29.26
N ALA A 323 -43.30 -26.67 -29.11
CA ALA A 323 -43.10 -28.06 -28.68
C ALA A 323 -42.16 -28.46 -27.49
N GLY A 324 -42.79 -28.89 -26.40
CA GLY A 324 -42.64 -30.23 -25.79
C GLY A 324 -41.26 -30.78 -25.39
N GLY A 325 -40.91 -30.69 -24.11
CA GLY A 325 -39.83 -31.48 -23.48
C GLY A 325 -40.16 -31.83 -22.02
N ARG A 326 -40.28 -33.13 -21.71
CA ARG A 326 -40.47 -33.67 -20.35
C ARG A 326 -39.30 -33.32 -19.42
N PRO A 327 -39.53 -33.09 -18.10
CA PRO A 327 -38.44 -32.86 -17.15
C PRO A 327 -37.73 -34.17 -16.79
N ARG A 328 -36.39 -34.16 -16.80
CA ARG A 328 -35.53 -35.21 -16.22
C ARG A 328 -35.39 -34.99 -14.70
N PRO A 329 -35.26 -36.05 -13.90
CA PRO A 329 -35.21 -35.92 -12.43
C PRO A 329 -33.88 -35.34 -11.96
N ALA A 330 -33.96 -34.61 -10.85
CA ALA A 330 -32.88 -33.91 -10.17
C ALA A 330 -31.67 -34.82 -9.91
N GLY A 331 -30.52 -34.42 -10.45
CA GLY A 331 -29.22 -34.87 -9.96
C GLY A 331 -28.93 -34.24 -8.61
N ILE A 332 -28.57 -35.08 -7.64
CA ILE A 332 -28.20 -34.70 -6.28
C ILE A 332 -26.95 -33.82 -6.35
N ALA A 333 -27.10 -32.52 -6.05
CA ALA A 333 -26.01 -31.57 -5.97
C ALA A 333 -25.26 -31.74 -4.64
N THR A 334 -24.15 -32.47 -4.66
CA THR A 334 -23.21 -32.58 -3.52
C THR A 334 -22.15 -31.47 -3.47
N GLY A 335 -22.32 -30.36 -4.22
CA GLY A 335 -21.39 -29.23 -4.25
C GLY A 335 -21.81 -27.96 -3.48
N GLY A 336 -23.01 -27.92 -2.89
CA GLY A 336 -23.61 -26.66 -2.45
C GLY A 336 -23.00 -25.99 -1.21
N SER A 337 -22.38 -26.73 -0.30
CA SER A 337 -22.02 -26.18 1.02
C SER A 337 -20.72 -25.35 1.02
N ALA A 338 -19.75 -25.67 0.16
CA ALA A 338 -18.47 -24.94 0.11
C ALA A 338 -18.61 -23.62 -0.66
N ALA A 339 -19.22 -23.67 -1.85
CA ALA A 339 -19.52 -22.48 -2.66
C ALA A 339 -20.47 -21.51 -1.95
N SER A 340 -21.45 -22.01 -1.20
CA SER A 340 -22.34 -21.18 -0.37
C SER A 340 -21.59 -20.47 0.77
N ALA A 341 -20.63 -21.15 1.41
CA ALA A 341 -19.83 -20.57 2.48
C ALA A 341 -18.81 -19.53 1.97
N GLU A 342 -18.21 -19.77 0.81
CA GLU A 342 -17.31 -18.81 0.14
C GLU A 342 -18.07 -17.55 -0.29
N SER A 343 -19.26 -17.72 -0.87
CA SER A 343 -20.15 -16.61 -1.23
C SER A 343 -20.58 -15.79 -0.01
N ALA A 344 -20.89 -16.46 1.12
CA ALA A 344 -21.23 -15.79 2.37
C ALA A 344 -20.05 -15.01 2.97
N ASN A 345 -18.82 -15.53 2.83
CA ASN A 345 -17.62 -14.85 3.29
C ASN A 345 -17.37 -13.55 2.54
N LEU A 346 -17.44 -13.60 1.21
CA LEU A 346 -17.28 -12.42 0.35
C LEU A 346 -18.35 -11.36 0.63
N ALA A 347 -19.60 -11.79 0.78
CA ALA A 347 -20.72 -10.90 1.13
C ALA A 347 -20.50 -10.18 2.47
N GLU A 348 -19.94 -10.87 3.47
CA GLU A 348 -19.67 -10.27 4.78
C GLU A 348 -18.44 -9.34 4.74
N ILE A 349 -17.39 -9.65 3.98
CA ILE A 349 -16.28 -8.71 3.73
C ILE A 349 -16.82 -7.42 3.09
N MET A 350 -17.70 -7.56 2.09
CA MET A 350 -18.36 -6.43 1.43
C MET A 350 -19.22 -5.63 2.41
N ARG A 351 -19.98 -6.31 3.29
CA ARG A 351 -20.78 -5.66 4.33
C ARG A 351 -19.90 -4.84 5.27
N LEU A 352 -18.80 -5.41 5.78
CA LEU A 352 -17.85 -4.73 6.67
C LEU A 352 -17.20 -3.52 6.00
N ALA A 353 -16.77 -3.66 4.75
CA ALA A 353 -16.23 -2.54 3.97
C ALA A 353 -17.26 -1.41 3.79
N ARG A 354 -18.54 -1.74 3.59
CA ARG A 354 -19.62 -0.74 3.48
C ARG A 354 -19.92 -0.04 4.81
N LEU A 355 -19.80 -0.72 5.96
CA LEU A 355 -19.90 -0.07 7.27
C LEU A 355 -18.80 0.97 7.46
N GLU A 356 -17.59 0.69 6.96
CA GLU A 356 -16.47 1.63 6.99
C GLU A 356 -16.74 2.86 6.10
N ILE A 357 -17.48 2.74 4.99
CA ILE A 357 -17.91 3.89 4.16
C ILE A 357 -18.86 4.81 4.95
N VAL A 358 -19.83 4.24 5.65
CA VAL A 358 -20.85 4.99 6.41
C VAL A 358 -20.28 5.58 7.70
N GLY A 359 -19.05 5.23 8.09
CA GLY A 359 -18.43 5.72 9.32
C GLY A 359 -18.85 4.96 10.57
N GLN A 360 -19.34 3.73 10.41
CA GLN A 360 -19.61 2.80 11.50
C GLN A 360 -18.46 1.81 11.70
N GLY A 361 -17.30 2.09 11.09
CA GLY A 361 -16.07 1.33 11.28
C GLY A 361 -15.44 1.58 12.65
N SER A 362 -14.63 0.63 13.11
CA SER A 362 -13.89 0.76 14.36
C SER A 362 -12.82 1.87 14.22
N GLY A 363 -12.78 2.80 15.19
CA GLY A 363 -11.86 3.94 15.18
C GLY A 363 -12.37 5.22 14.51
N ASP A 364 -13.62 5.24 14.01
CA ASP A 364 -14.24 6.44 13.43
C ASP A 364 -15.34 7.01 14.34
N GLU A 365 -15.39 8.34 14.47
CA GLU A 365 -16.56 9.02 15.04
C GLU A 365 -17.67 9.18 13.98
N PRO A 366 -18.96 9.05 14.37
CA PRO A 366 -20.07 9.38 13.49
C PRO A 366 -20.01 10.87 13.13
N GLY A 367 -19.87 11.15 11.83
CA GLY A 367 -19.69 12.50 11.31
C GLY A 367 -20.91 13.01 10.55
N ASP A 368 -21.03 14.33 10.47
CA ASP A 368 -22.05 15.01 9.66
C ASP A 368 -21.98 14.62 8.17
N ALA A 369 -23.04 14.91 7.41
CA ALA A 369 -23.18 14.51 6.00
C ALA A 369 -21.99 14.92 5.10
N GLU A 370 -21.31 16.03 5.43
CA GLU A 370 -20.11 16.48 4.73
C GLU A 370 -18.91 15.54 4.94
N ARG A 371 -18.69 15.07 6.18
CA ARG A 371 -17.64 14.10 6.50
C ARG A 371 -17.90 12.76 5.82
N GLN A 372 -19.15 12.32 5.77
CA GLN A 372 -19.52 11.12 5.02
C GLN A 372 -19.22 11.26 3.53
N THR A 373 -19.62 12.39 2.92
CA THR A 373 -19.30 12.68 1.51
C THR A 373 -17.79 12.65 1.27
N MET A 374 -17.02 13.20 2.19
CA MET A 374 -15.56 13.22 2.09
C MET A 374 -14.97 11.79 2.15
N ARG A 375 -15.45 10.96 3.09
CA ARG A 375 -15.07 9.55 3.19
C ARG A 375 -15.36 8.79 1.89
N GLU A 376 -16.52 9.02 1.29
CA GLU A 376 -16.87 8.46 -0.02
C GLU A 376 -15.87 8.88 -1.10
N LEU A 377 -15.50 10.15 -1.16
CA LEU A 377 -14.53 10.64 -2.14
C LEU A 377 -13.12 10.06 -1.93
N HIS A 378 -12.70 9.80 -0.69
CA HIS A 378 -11.45 9.11 -0.39
C HIS A 378 -11.49 7.65 -0.84
N LEU A 379 -12.57 6.92 -0.52
CA LEU A 379 -12.71 5.50 -0.86
C LEU A 379 -12.97 5.28 -2.37
N GLU A 380 -13.53 6.27 -3.07
CA GLU A 380 -13.61 6.27 -4.53
C GLU A 380 -12.20 6.27 -5.18
N VAL A 381 -11.21 6.94 -4.57
CA VAL A 381 -9.79 6.86 -5.01
C VAL A 381 -9.22 5.47 -4.79
N VAL A 382 -9.57 4.82 -3.68
CA VAL A 382 -9.15 3.43 -3.40
C VAL A 382 -9.67 2.49 -4.48
N ALA A 383 -10.96 2.58 -4.83
CA ALA A 383 -11.56 1.80 -5.91
C ALA A 383 -10.87 2.05 -7.26
N ALA A 384 -10.52 3.30 -7.56
CA ALA A 384 -9.79 3.66 -8.78
C ALA A 384 -8.39 3.03 -8.85
N CYS A 385 -7.66 3.00 -7.72
CA CYS A 385 -6.35 2.34 -7.67
C CYS A 385 -6.47 0.82 -7.89
N ILE A 386 -7.50 0.19 -7.31
CA ILE A 386 -7.78 -1.24 -7.50
C ILE A 386 -8.23 -1.53 -8.95
N GLU A 387 -8.95 -0.62 -9.60
CA GLU A 387 -9.24 -0.71 -11.04
C GLU A 387 -7.96 -0.69 -11.88
N VAL A 388 -7.00 0.17 -11.54
CA VAL A 388 -5.68 0.18 -12.21
C VAL A 388 -4.98 -1.17 -12.02
N PHE A 389 -4.95 -1.72 -10.81
CA PHE A 389 -4.37 -3.04 -10.53
C PHE A 389 -5.00 -4.15 -11.38
N ARG A 390 -6.32 -4.15 -11.51
CA ARG A 390 -7.06 -5.12 -12.34
C ARG A 390 -6.71 -5.04 -13.83
N ARG A 391 -6.40 -3.84 -14.33
CA ARG A 391 -6.02 -3.64 -15.74
C ARG A 391 -4.58 -4.05 -16.03
N MET A 392 -3.73 -4.23 -15.01
CA MET A 392 -2.33 -4.62 -15.22
C MET A 392 -2.21 -6.01 -15.86
N ASP A 393 -3.13 -6.93 -15.56
CA ASP A 393 -3.17 -8.26 -16.19
C ASP A 393 -3.52 -8.21 -17.69
N SER A 394 -4.15 -7.13 -18.16
CA SER A 394 -4.48 -6.93 -19.58
C SER A 394 -3.35 -6.30 -20.41
N LEU A 395 -2.26 -5.88 -19.75
CA LEU A 395 -1.07 -5.29 -20.37
C LEU A 395 0.04 -6.31 -20.64
N LEU A 396 -0.15 -7.56 -20.21
CA LEU A 396 0.68 -8.73 -20.53
C LEU A 396 -0.01 -9.61 -21.57
#